data_AF-A0A958MMS8-F1
#
_entry.id   AF-A0A958MMS8-F1
#
_cell.length_a   1.000
_cell.length_b   1.000
_cell.length_c   1.000
_cell.angle_alpha   90.00
_cell.angle_beta   90.00
_cell.angle_gamma   90.00
#
_symmetry.space_group_name_H-M   'P 1'
#
loop_
_entity.id
_entity.type
_entity.pdbx_description
1 polymer ?
#
loop_
_entity_poly.entity_id
_entity_poly.type
_entity_poly.pdbx_seq_one_letter_code
_entity_poly.pdbx_strand_id
1 'polypeptide(L)'
;MKALKLVAFTLLCSLVNLTSAQSDKKNQLQTTYESYFSLERENIYLHLNKTVFILEETVWFKAYIYNKDTNKPSINSTNIFVALFNDKGTE
;
A
#
# COMPACT_ATOMS: atom_id res chain seq x y z
N MET A 1 -56.96 -17.53 -15.11
CA MET A 1 -55.80 -17.12 -15.96
C MET A 1 -55.25 -15.74 -15.66
N LYS A 2 -56.06 -14.70 -15.38
CA LYS A 2 -55.58 -13.34 -15.09
C LYS A 2 -54.73 -13.25 -13.81
N ALA A 3 -55.15 -13.89 -12.72
CA ALA A 3 -54.41 -13.94 -11.46
C ALA A 3 -53.06 -14.66 -11.58
N LEU A 4 -52.98 -15.75 -12.37
CA LEU A 4 -51.73 -16.48 -12.62
C LEU A 4 -50.71 -15.62 -13.38
N LYS A 5 -51.16 -14.83 -14.36
CA LYS A 5 -50.30 -13.87 -15.08
C LYS A 5 -49.81 -12.74 -14.17
N LEU A 6 -50.65 -12.29 -13.23
CA LEU A 6 -50.29 -11.24 -12.26
C LEU A 6 -49.23 -11.74 -11.26
N VAL A 7 -49.37 -12.98 -10.77
CA VAL A 7 -48.38 -13.62 -9.88
C VAL A 7 -47.06 -13.88 -10.62
N ALA A 8 -47.11 -14.31 -11.89
CA ALA A 8 -45.91 -14.46 -12.70
C ALA A 8 -45.19 -13.13 -12.93
N PHE A 9 -45.94 -12.04 -13.09
CA PHE A 9 -45.39 -10.69 -13.26
C PHE A 9 -44.73 -10.17 -11.97
N THR A 10 -45.34 -10.38 -10.80
CA THR A 10 -44.72 -10.00 -9.52
C THR A 10 -43.48 -10.84 -9.21
N LEU A 11 -43.47 -12.13 -9.57
CA LEU A 11 -42.28 -12.98 -9.46
C LEU A 11 -41.16 -12.52 -10.40
N LEU A 12 -41.48 -12.11 -11.62
CA LEU A 12 -40.49 -11.58 -12.56
C LEU A 12 -39.88 -10.26 -12.06
N CYS A 13 -40.68 -9.39 -11.46
CA CYS A 13 -40.22 -8.14 -10.84
C CYS A 13 -39.36 -8.36 -9.59
N SER A 14 -39.50 -9.47 -8.86
CA SER A 14 -38.62 -9.76 -7.72
C SER A 14 -37.25 -10.28 -8.17
N LEU A 15 -37.16 -10.96 -9.33
CA LEU A 15 -35.88 -11.43 -9.87
C LEU A 15 -34.92 -10.29 -10.27
N VAL A 16 -35.43 -9.13 -10.70
CA VAL A 16 -34.60 -7.98 -11.11
C VAL A 16 -33.87 -7.32 -9.93
N ASN A 17 -34.32 -7.54 -8.69
CA ASN A 17 -33.66 -7.00 -7.50
C ASN A 17 -32.44 -7.82 -7.07
N LEU A 18 -32.32 -9.09 -7.49
CA LEU A 18 -31.20 -9.97 -7.13
C LEU A 18 -29.90 -9.58 -7.86
N THR A 19 -29.99 -8.95 -9.04
CA THR A 19 -28.80 -8.57 -9.84
C THR A 19 -28.06 -7.35 -9.30
N SER A 20 -28.69 -6.56 -8.41
CA SER A 20 -28.07 -5.36 -7.82
C SER A 20 -27.27 -5.64 -6.54
N ALA A 21 -27.29 -6.88 -6.02
CA ALA A 21 -26.62 -7.22 -4.76
C ALA A 21 -25.09 -7.37 -4.86
N GLN A 22 -24.52 -7.33 -6.07
CA GLN A 22 -23.07 -7.55 -6.30
C GLN A 22 -22.27 -6.27 -6.59
N SER A 23 -22.90 -5.10 -6.77
CA SER A 23 -22.18 -3.86 -7.08
C SER A 23 -21.30 -3.37 -5.94
N ASP A 24 -21.75 -3.54 -4.69
CA ASP A 24 -21.08 -2.97 -3.52
C ASP A 24 -19.72 -3.59 -3.26
N LYS A 25 -19.57 -4.91 -3.44
CA LYS A 25 -18.28 -5.60 -3.23
C LYS A 25 -17.24 -5.20 -4.27
N LYS A 26 -17.64 -4.95 -5.52
CA LYS A 26 -16.74 -4.51 -6.59
C LYS A 26 -16.20 -3.11 -6.31
N ASN A 27 -17.08 -2.20 -5.90
CA ASN A 27 -16.69 -0.83 -5.56
C ASN A 27 -15.78 -0.81 -4.33
N GLN A 28 -16.10 -1.59 -3.29
CA GLN A 28 -15.24 -1.71 -2.12
C GLN A 28 -13.83 -2.20 -2.48
N LEU A 29 -13.72 -3.24 -3.31
CA LEU A 29 -12.43 -3.76 -3.77
C LEU A 29 -11.62 -2.70 -4.53
N GLN A 30 -12.28 -1.97 -5.43
CA GLN A 30 -11.64 -0.89 -6.18
C GLN A 30 -11.12 0.21 -5.26
N THR A 31 -11.93 0.69 -4.32
CA THR A 31 -11.52 1.72 -3.36
C THR A 31 -10.37 1.24 -2.47
N THR A 32 -10.42 -0.01 -1.98
CA THR A 32 -9.32 -0.58 -1.18
C THR A 32 -8.04 -0.69 -1.99
N TYR A 33 -8.13 -1.12 -3.25
CA TYR A 33 -6.99 -1.21 -4.15
C TYR A 33 -6.37 0.18 -4.42
N GLU A 34 -7.19 1.16 -4.78
CA GLU A 34 -6.74 2.55 -5.02
C GLU A 34 -6.11 3.16 -3.76
N SER A 35 -6.72 2.94 -2.59
CA SER A 35 -6.20 3.40 -1.30
C SER A 35 -4.85 2.79 -0.95
N TYR A 36 -4.65 1.49 -1.22
CA TYR A 36 -3.36 0.82 -0.96
C TYR A 36 -2.20 1.47 -1.74
N PHE A 37 -2.44 1.92 -2.97
CA PHE A 37 -1.43 2.59 -3.82
C PHE A 37 -1.47 4.12 -3.75
N SER A 38 -2.24 4.70 -2.81
CA SER A 38 -2.36 6.15 -2.66
C SER A 38 -1.14 6.80 -2.00
N LEU A 39 -0.38 6.03 -1.22
CA LEU A 39 0.83 6.51 -0.57
C LEU A 39 1.98 6.63 -1.57
N GLU A 40 2.76 7.69 -1.42
CA GLU A 40 3.97 7.91 -2.20
C GLU A 40 4.95 6.75 -2.01
N ARG A 41 5.54 6.28 -3.10
CA ARG A 41 6.55 5.22 -3.02
C ARG A 41 7.90 5.81 -2.68
N GLU A 42 8.34 5.55 -1.46
CA GLU A 42 9.62 6.00 -0.93
C GLU A 42 10.69 4.91 -0.98
N ASN A 43 11.90 5.29 -1.39
CA ASN A 43 13.11 4.48 -1.27
C ASN A 43 14.03 5.13 -0.23
N ILE A 44 14.56 4.33 0.70
CA ILE A 44 15.55 4.78 1.68
C ILE A 44 16.94 4.42 1.17
N TYR A 45 17.85 5.39 1.20
CA TYR A 45 19.27 5.19 0.90
C TYR A 45 20.10 5.61 2.11
N LEU A 46 21.18 4.88 2.37
CA LEU A 46 22.13 5.16 3.44
C LEU A 46 23.53 5.14 2.86
N HIS A 47 24.28 6.21 3.08
CA HIS A 47 25.68 6.32 2.69
C HIS A 47 26.56 6.44 3.93
N LEU A 48 27.58 5.59 3.98
CA LEU A 48 28.66 5.68 4.94
C LEU A 48 29.70 6.68 4.43
N ASN A 49 30.47 7.26 5.36
CA ASN A 49 31.60 8.11 5.02
C ASN A 49 32.75 7.34 4.34
N LYS A 50 32.87 6.03 4.60
CA LYS A 50 33.92 5.14 4.09
C LYS A 50 33.38 3.72 3.84
N THR A 51 34.15 2.93 3.10
CA THR A 51 33.84 1.53 2.79
C THR A 51 34.58 0.53 3.67
N VAL A 52 35.68 0.93 4.32
CA VAL A 52 36.49 0.10 5.21
C VAL A 52 36.81 0.93 6.45
N PHE A 53 36.65 0.31 7.62
CA PHE A 53 36.88 0.90 8.93
C PHE A 53 37.88 0.05 9.69
N ILE A 54 38.70 0.70 10.51
CA ILE A 54 39.57 0.02 11.49
C ILE A 54 38.89 0.00 12.86
N LEU A 55 39.44 -0.78 13.78
CA LEU A 55 38.95 -0.83 15.16
C LEU A 55 38.98 0.57 15.79
N GLU A 56 37.97 0.84 16.62
CA GLU A 56 37.79 2.10 17.36
C GLU A 56 37.50 3.34 16.49
N GLU A 57 37.32 3.17 15.17
CA GLU A 57 36.91 4.27 14.30
C GLU A 57 35.40 4.55 14.42
N THR A 58 35.03 5.84 14.43
CA THR A 58 33.63 6.26 14.37
C THR A 58 33.06 6.05 12.96
N VAL A 59 31.94 5.33 12.88
CA VAL A 59 31.18 5.15 11.64
C VAL A 59 30.19 6.29 11.47
N TRP A 60 30.41 7.15 10.47
CA TRP A 60 29.50 8.25 10.14
C TRP A 60 28.61 7.85 8.96
N PHE A 61 27.32 8.17 9.03
CA PHE A 61 26.40 7.94 7.93
C PHE A 61 25.45 9.11 7.69
N LYS A 62 24.93 9.17 6.47
CA LYS A 62 23.80 10.03 6.08
C LYS A 62 22.76 9.17 5.38
N ALA A 63 21.52 9.26 5.84
CA ALA A 63 20.38 8.64 5.18
C ALA A 63 19.53 9.71 4.48
N TYR A 64 18.88 9.32 3.39
CA TYR A 64 17.95 10.16 2.66
C TYR A 64 16.85 9.32 2.04
N ILE A 65 15.67 9.92 1.93
CA ILE A 65 14.48 9.27 1.37
C ILE A 65 14.21 9.89 0.02
N TYR A 66 13.97 9.05 -0.97
CA TYR A 66 13.70 9.43 -2.35
C TYR A 66 12.28 9.04 -2.72
N ASN A 67 11.48 10.00 -3.15
CA ASN A 67 10.16 9.74 -3.71
C ASN A 67 10.30 9.35 -5.18
N LYS A 68 9.87 8.14 -5.52
CA LYS A 68 9.96 7.56 -6.87
C LYS A 68 9.01 8.21 -7.88
N ASP A 69 7.88 8.74 -7.41
CA ASP A 69 6.85 9.30 -8.27
C ASP A 69 7.23 10.73 -8.71
N THR A 70 7.84 11.51 -7.81
CA THR A 70 8.26 12.89 -8.08
C THR A 70 9.73 13.01 -8.48
N ASN A 71 10.52 11.95 -8.29
CA ASN A 71 11.97 11.94 -8.45
C ASN A 71 12.70 13.00 -7.61
N LYS A 72 12.19 13.26 -6.40
CA LYS A 72 12.71 14.29 -5.48
C LYS A 72 12.94 13.69 -4.09
N PRO A 73 13.74 14.36 -3.23
CA PRO A 73 13.80 13.99 -1.82
C PRO A 73 12.40 13.98 -1.20
N SER A 74 12.04 12.89 -0.52
CA SER A 74 10.80 12.85 0.24
C SER A 74 10.98 13.58 1.57
N ILE A 75 9.96 14.34 1.96
CA ILE A 75 9.89 15.06 3.24
C ILE A 75 8.78 14.54 4.15
N ASN A 76 8.01 13.56 3.69
CA ASN A 76 6.82 13.06 4.41
C ASN A 76 7.20 12.12 5.56
N SER A 77 8.15 11.22 5.34
CA SER A 77 8.68 10.34 6.39
C SER A 77 9.68 11.06 7.29
N THR A 78 9.41 11.06 8.60
CA THR A 78 10.18 11.79 9.61
C THR A 78 11.10 10.91 10.46
N ASN A 79 10.82 9.60 10.53
CA ASN A 79 11.54 8.65 11.37
C ASN A 79 12.19 7.57 10.52
N ILE A 80 13.49 7.37 10.69
CA ILE A 80 14.26 6.27 10.07
C ILE A 80 14.92 5.48 11.19
N PHE A 81 14.66 4.17 11.24
CA PHE A 81 15.30 3.25 12.16
C PHE A 81 16.53 2.64 11.48
N VAL A 82 17.67 2.70 12.16
CA VAL A 82 18.96 2.18 11.66
C VAL A 82 19.53 1.26 12.73
N ALA A 83 19.92 0.06 12.31
CA ALA A 83 20.60 -0.92 13.14
C ALA A 83 21.92 -1.31 12.48
N LEU A 84 22.96 -1.49 13.28
CA LEU A 84 24.28 -1.93 12.85
C LEU A 84 24.44 -3.38 13.29
N PHE A 85 24.80 -4.27 12.38
CA PHE A 85 24.98 -5.68 12.68
C PHE A 85 26.43 -6.08 12.50
N ASN A 86 26.90 -7.00 13.35
CA ASN A 86 28.19 -7.65 13.18
C ASN A 86 28.14 -8.71 12.05
N ASP A 87 29.29 -9.32 11.78
CA ASP A 87 29.49 -10.37 10.78
C ASP A 87 28.61 -11.62 10.99
N LYS A 88 28.13 -11.84 12.22
CA LYS A 88 27.21 -12.93 12.59
C LYS A 88 25.74 -12.51 12.56
N GLY A 89 25.44 -11.27 12.17
CA GLY A 89 24.07 -10.74 12.12
C GLY A 89 23.47 -10.38 13.48
N THR A 90 24.30 -10.21 14.52
CA THR A 90 23.86 -9.68 15.83
C THR A 90 24.03 -8.16 15.85
N GLU A 91 23.03 -7.44 16.36
CA GLU A 91 23.10 -5.99 16.59
C GLU A 91 24.12 -5.62 17.67
#